data_AF-A0A2A6EFB6-F1
#
_entry.id   AF-A0A2A6EFB6-F1
#
_cell.length_a   1.000
_cell.length_b   1.000
_cell.length_c   1.000
_cell.angle_alpha   90.00
_cell.angle_beta   90.00
_cell.angle_gamma   90.00
#
_symmetry.space_group_name_H-M   'P 1'
#
loop_
_entity.id
_entity.type
_entity.pdbx_description
1 polymer ?
#
loop_
_entity_poly.entity_id
_entity_poly.type
_entity_poly.pdbx_seq_one_letter_code
_entity_poly.pdbx_strand_id
1 'polypeptide(L)'
;MGKDIHHSCKCTGQNFTFEEWCKYLKQEDSPKIVHQYKNFSFNIYDVCLTPNVKIKWEKKINYFEVATAQSDNGRWDFGLHYNFWTQGGCSGAAYVDTLKDGYNTEKEAVNAALSSLKEKCQRVIDEIQFRGGDIYDDDSNEPEIRGSSVLPILKEAIRKIAHYKEVFNPRQLELFNL
;
A
#
# COMPACT_ATOMS: atom_id res chain seq x y z
N MET A 1 -24.49 -7.52 29.96
CA MET A 1 -23.57 -8.06 28.94
C MET A 1 -23.53 -7.07 27.81
N GLY A 2 -22.37 -6.52 27.47
CA GLY A 2 -22.23 -5.67 26.28
C GLY A 2 -22.41 -6.51 25.01
N LYS A 3 -22.89 -5.90 23.92
CA LYS A 3 -22.88 -6.54 22.60
C LYS A 3 -21.42 -6.86 22.23
N ASP A 4 -21.18 -8.08 21.75
CA ASP A 4 -19.86 -8.47 21.25
C ASP A 4 -19.62 -7.85 19.88
N ILE A 5 -18.63 -6.97 19.78
CA ILE A 5 -18.37 -6.18 18.58
C ILE A 5 -17.41 -6.95 17.68
N HIS A 6 -17.85 -7.25 16.46
CA HIS A 6 -17.07 -7.96 15.45
C HIS A 6 -16.35 -7.00 14.50
N HIS A 7 -17.06 -5.98 14.02
CA HIS A 7 -16.51 -4.96 13.12
C HIS A 7 -16.78 -3.56 13.66
N SER A 8 -15.78 -2.70 13.54
CA SER A 8 -15.89 -1.29 13.90
C SER A 8 -15.40 -0.46 12.71
N CYS A 9 -16.28 0.37 12.15
CA CYS A 9 -15.91 1.36 11.17
C CYS A 9 -15.43 2.60 11.91
N LYS A 10 -14.13 2.87 11.83
CA LYS A 10 -13.46 3.97 12.51
C LYS A 10 -13.92 5.34 12.01
N CYS A 11 -14.12 5.49 10.71
CA CYS A 11 -14.48 6.78 10.12
C CYS A 11 -15.91 7.23 10.49
N THR A 12 -16.82 6.30 10.79
CA THR A 12 -18.21 6.63 11.21
C THR A 12 -18.49 6.34 12.68
N GLY A 13 -17.61 5.62 13.37
CA GLY A 13 -17.83 5.12 14.74
C GLY A 13 -18.87 4.01 14.85
N GLN A 14 -19.36 3.48 13.72
CA GLN A 14 -20.37 2.41 13.71
C GLN A 14 -19.76 1.08 14.14
N ASN A 15 -20.45 0.39 15.04
CA ASN A 15 -20.07 -0.93 15.52
C ASN A 15 -21.11 -1.96 15.08
N PHE A 16 -20.63 -3.12 14.66
CA PHE A 16 -21.44 -4.23 14.20
C PHE A 16 -21.10 -5.48 15.02
N THR A 17 -22.13 -6.14 15.53
CA THR A 17 -22.04 -7.55 15.90
C THR A 17 -21.80 -8.39 14.64
N PHE A 18 -21.38 -9.64 14.79
CA PHE A 18 -21.16 -10.53 13.65
C PHE A 18 -22.43 -10.68 12.78
N GLU A 19 -23.61 -10.80 13.40
CA GLU A 19 -24.88 -10.95 12.68
C GLU A 19 -25.27 -9.66 11.93
N GLU A 20 -25.10 -8.50 12.55
CA GLU A 20 -25.30 -7.19 11.91
C GLU A 20 -24.35 -7.00 10.73
N TRP A 21 -23.09 -7.41 10.86
CA TRP A 21 -22.08 -7.35 9.81
C TRP A 21 -22.40 -8.27 8.63
N CYS A 22 -22.72 -9.55 8.88
CA CYS A 22 -23.13 -10.47 7.83
C CYS A 22 -24.37 -10.01 7.09
N LYS A 23 -25.31 -9.35 7.79
CA LYS A 23 -26.48 -8.75 7.15
C LYS A 23 -26.11 -7.57 6.26
N TYR A 24 -25.25 -6.67 6.74
CA TYR A 24 -24.74 -5.54 5.97
C TYR A 24 -24.08 -6.01 4.66
N LEU A 25 -23.17 -6.99 4.75
CA LEU A 25 -22.46 -7.54 3.58
C LEU A 25 -23.37 -8.19 2.53
N LYS A 26 -24.56 -8.68 2.91
CA LYS A 26 -25.52 -9.30 2.00
C LYS A 26 -26.45 -8.29 1.30
N GLN A 27 -26.59 -7.08 1.85
CA GLN A 27 -27.57 -6.09 1.41
C GLN A 27 -27.00 -5.06 0.43
N GLU A 28 -25.68 -4.95 0.34
CA GLU A 28 -25.02 -3.80 -0.27
C GLU A 28 -24.02 -4.23 -1.37
N ASP A 29 -24.18 -3.70 -2.59
CA ASP A 29 -23.08 -3.67 -3.56
C ASP A 29 -21.98 -2.76 -3.00
N SER A 30 -20.85 -3.36 -2.60
CA SER A 30 -19.71 -2.70 -1.95
C SER A 30 -18.55 -2.51 -2.94
N PRO A 31 -17.70 -1.45 -2.81
CA PRO A 31 -17.62 -0.51 -1.67
C PRO A 31 -18.36 0.82 -1.91
N LYS A 32 -19.29 1.18 -1.00
CA LYS A 32 -19.91 2.51 -0.94
C LYS A 32 -19.10 3.49 -0.09
N ILE A 33 -19.25 4.77 -0.38
CA ILE A 33 -18.72 5.87 0.43
C ILE A 33 -19.60 6.03 1.68
N VAL A 34 -19.01 5.97 2.86
CA VAL A 34 -19.69 6.15 4.16
C VAL A 34 -19.18 7.37 4.93
N HIS A 35 -17.99 7.87 4.60
CA HIS A 35 -17.40 9.06 5.20
C HIS A 35 -16.60 9.86 4.16
N GLN A 36 -16.56 11.18 4.32
CA GLN A 36 -15.78 12.08 3.44
C GLN A 36 -15.07 13.15 4.26
N TYR A 37 -13.78 13.32 3.99
CA TYR A 37 -12.96 14.41 4.53
C TYR A 37 -12.13 15.04 3.43
N LYS A 38 -12.37 16.34 3.17
CA LYS A 38 -11.80 17.05 2.00
C LYS A 38 -12.13 16.27 0.71
N ASN A 39 -11.10 15.81 0.00
CA ASN A 39 -11.24 15.06 -1.25
C ASN A 39 -11.15 13.53 -1.03
N PHE A 40 -11.04 13.08 0.23
CA PHE A 40 -10.89 11.68 0.58
C PHE A 40 -12.23 11.07 0.99
N SER A 41 -12.67 10.06 0.25
CA SER A 41 -13.89 9.30 0.53
C SER A 41 -13.52 7.93 1.08
N PHE A 42 -14.11 7.52 2.20
CA PHE A 42 -13.82 6.25 2.86
C PHE A 42 -15.03 5.32 2.81
N ASN A 43 -14.76 4.03 2.72
CA ASN A 43 -15.78 2.98 2.78
C ASN A 43 -15.94 2.43 4.21
N ILE A 44 -16.87 1.50 4.38
CA ILE A 44 -17.19 0.88 5.69
C ILE A 44 -16.02 0.07 6.30
N TYR A 45 -15.01 -0.25 5.48
CA TYR A 45 -13.78 -0.94 5.90
C TYR A 45 -12.67 0.06 6.24
N ASP A 46 -13.00 1.35 6.34
CA ASP A 46 -12.07 2.45 6.58
C ASP A 46 -11.05 2.65 5.46
N VAL A 47 -11.26 2.08 4.28
CA VAL A 47 -10.35 2.22 3.13
C VAL A 47 -10.75 3.43 2.30
N CYS A 48 -9.77 4.27 1.97
CA CYS A 48 -9.98 5.41 1.08
C CYS A 48 -10.20 4.95 -0.37
N LEU A 49 -11.32 5.37 -0.96
CA LEU A 49 -11.71 5.12 -2.35
C LEU A 49 -11.23 6.21 -3.31
N THR A 50 -10.85 7.38 -2.80
CA THR A 50 -10.32 8.50 -3.58
C THR A 50 -8.95 8.96 -3.06
N PRO A 51 -7.96 8.04 -2.91
CA PRO A 51 -6.68 8.41 -2.36
C PRO A 51 -5.89 9.28 -3.36
N ASN A 52 -4.99 10.10 -2.83
CA ASN A 52 -4.10 10.93 -3.64
C ASN A 52 -2.93 10.08 -4.12
N VAL A 53 -2.87 9.78 -5.42
CA VAL A 53 -1.76 9.00 -5.95
C VAL A 53 -0.52 9.89 -6.11
N LYS A 54 0.53 9.58 -5.36
CA LYS A 54 1.78 10.34 -5.34
C LYS A 54 2.83 9.83 -6.29
N ILE A 55 2.90 8.52 -6.42
CA ILE A 55 3.94 7.87 -7.21
C ILE A 55 3.28 6.77 -8.01
N LYS A 56 3.53 6.75 -9.31
CA LYS A 56 3.32 5.59 -10.18
C LYS A 56 4.62 5.32 -10.91
N TRP A 57 5.12 4.11 -10.82
CA TRP A 57 6.26 3.66 -11.60
C TRP A 57 5.99 2.28 -12.15
N GLU A 58 6.32 2.08 -13.41
CA GLU A 58 6.17 0.81 -14.11
C GLU A 58 7.35 0.58 -15.04
N LYS A 59 7.77 -0.68 -15.12
CA LYS A 59 8.75 -1.17 -16.08
C LYS A 59 8.51 -2.65 -16.37
N LYS A 60 8.04 -2.93 -17.59
CA LYS A 60 7.65 -4.28 -18.02
C LYS A 60 6.66 -4.88 -17.01
N ILE A 61 6.97 -6.04 -16.45
CA ILE A 61 6.12 -6.74 -15.47
C ILE A 61 6.23 -6.19 -14.04
N ASN A 62 7.15 -5.25 -13.77
CA ASN A 62 7.34 -4.68 -12.43
C ASN A 62 6.72 -3.30 -12.33
N TYR A 63 6.01 -3.04 -11.25
CA TYR A 63 5.46 -1.73 -10.96
C TYR A 63 5.31 -1.50 -9.47
N PHE A 64 5.19 -0.24 -9.09
CA PHE A 64 4.67 0.15 -7.79
C PHE A 64 3.96 1.50 -7.86
N GLU A 65 2.95 1.63 -7.01
CA GLU A 65 2.15 2.82 -6.80
C GLU A 65 2.10 3.12 -5.30
N VAL A 66 2.24 4.40 -4.96
CA VAL A 66 2.05 4.92 -3.60
C VAL A 66 0.93 5.93 -3.65
N ALA A 67 -0.08 5.71 -2.84
CA ALA A 67 -1.19 6.63 -2.65
C ALA A 67 -1.31 7.05 -1.18
N THR A 68 -1.89 8.20 -0.90
CA THR A 68 -2.04 8.74 0.46
C THR A 68 -3.47 9.21 0.71
N ALA A 69 -3.90 9.14 1.96
CA ALA A 69 -5.16 9.73 2.40
C ALA A 69 -4.97 10.43 3.75
N GLN A 70 -5.73 11.50 3.99
CA GLN A 70 -5.75 12.20 5.27
C GLN A 70 -7.08 11.94 5.99
N SER A 71 -7.00 11.70 7.29
CA SER A 71 -8.16 11.56 8.18
C SER A 71 -8.50 12.89 8.87
N ASP A 72 -9.67 12.97 9.50
CA ASP A 72 -10.22 14.21 10.08
C ASP A 72 -9.29 14.86 11.11
N ASN A 73 -8.57 14.03 11.85
CA ASN A 73 -7.59 14.42 12.87
C ASN A 73 -6.25 14.92 12.28
N GLY A 74 -6.16 15.06 10.97
CA GLY A 74 -4.97 15.53 10.25
C GLY A 74 -3.90 14.47 10.01
N ARG A 75 -4.06 13.25 10.53
CA ARG A 75 -3.12 12.13 10.31
C ARG A 75 -3.21 11.63 8.88
N TRP A 76 -2.07 11.20 8.37
CA TRP A 76 -1.92 10.63 7.04
C TRP A 76 -1.67 9.13 7.11
N ASP A 77 -2.20 8.40 6.14
CA ASP A 77 -1.84 7.01 5.89
C ASP A 77 -1.48 6.80 4.41
N PHE A 78 -0.89 5.65 4.09
CA PHE A 78 -0.50 5.30 2.73
C PHE A 78 -1.10 3.97 2.26
N GLY A 79 -1.38 3.90 0.96
CA GLY A 79 -1.69 2.69 0.23
C GLY A 79 -0.54 2.31 -0.70
N LEU A 80 -0.44 1.01 -0.99
CA LEU A 80 0.54 0.43 -1.89
C LEU A 80 -0.17 -0.42 -2.93
N HIS A 81 0.29 -0.38 -4.17
CA HIS A 81 -0.06 -1.37 -5.19
C HIS A 81 1.20 -1.68 -5.99
N TYR A 82 1.68 -2.92 -5.94
CA TYR A 82 2.96 -3.27 -6.53
C TYR A 82 2.97 -4.68 -7.10
N ASN A 83 3.83 -4.89 -8.08
CA ASN A 83 4.28 -6.20 -8.52
C ASN A 83 5.80 -6.19 -8.67
N PHE A 84 6.46 -7.06 -7.93
CA PHE A 84 7.88 -7.37 -8.06
C PHE A 84 8.01 -8.81 -8.53
N TRP A 85 7.96 -8.98 -9.85
CA TRP A 85 8.01 -10.23 -10.59
C TRP A 85 6.84 -11.17 -10.26
N THR A 86 7.04 -12.10 -9.34
CA THR A 86 6.04 -13.08 -8.90
C THR A 86 5.40 -12.71 -7.56
N GLN A 87 5.88 -11.64 -6.92
CA GLN A 87 5.36 -11.17 -5.64
C GLN A 87 4.73 -9.79 -5.79
N GLY A 88 3.41 -9.74 -5.77
CA GLY A 88 2.63 -8.52 -5.75
C GLY A 88 1.87 -8.32 -4.44
N GLY A 89 1.31 -7.13 -4.29
CA GLY A 89 0.46 -6.80 -3.17
C GLY A 89 -0.30 -5.50 -3.39
N CYS A 90 -1.46 -5.40 -2.74
CA CYS A 90 -2.29 -4.21 -2.75
C CYS A 90 -2.82 -3.95 -1.34
N SER A 91 -2.71 -2.71 -0.88
CA SER A 91 -3.31 -2.21 0.36
C SER A 91 -3.77 -0.77 0.13
N GLY A 92 -5.01 -0.45 0.47
CA GLY A 92 -5.49 0.93 0.39
C GLY A 92 -4.99 1.76 1.58
N ALA A 93 -4.94 3.10 1.41
CA ALA A 93 -4.72 4.01 2.52
C ALA A 93 -5.96 3.99 3.44
N ALA A 94 -5.76 3.76 4.73
CA ALA A 94 -6.83 3.61 5.70
C ALA A 94 -7.15 4.91 6.45
N TYR A 95 -8.33 4.97 7.04
CA TYR A 95 -8.71 5.99 8.00
C TYR A 95 -7.97 5.78 9.32
N VAL A 96 -7.42 6.85 9.85
CA VAL A 96 -6.65 6.90 11.08
C VAL A 96 -7.47 7.67 12.13
N ASP A 97 -8.02 6.94 13.08
CA ASP A 97 -8.88 7.47 14.14
C ASP A 97 -8.10 7.99 15.36
N THR A 98 -6.85 7.53 15.56
CA THR A 98 -6.03 7.93 16.71
C THR A 98 -4.84 8.81 16.31
N LEU A 99 -4.44 9.72 17.21
CA LEU A 99 -3.22 10.53 17.02
C LEU A 99 -1.92 9.74 17.19
N LYS A 100 -1.99 8.50 17.70
CA LYS A 100 -0.83 7.62 17.90
C LYS A 100 -0.47 6.86 16.62
N ASP A 101 -1.45 6.65 15.74
CA ASP A 101 -1.30 5.93 14.49
C ASP A 101 -1.11 6.88 13.30
N GLY A 102 -0.76 6.33 12.13
CA GLY A 102 -0.49 7.09 10.92
C GLY A 102 0.71 8.05 11.04
N TYR A 103 0.76 9.03 10.15
CA TYR A 103 1.88 9.97 9.99
C TYR A 103 1.44 11.43 10.18
N ASN A 104 2.35 12.31 10.60
CA ASN A 104 2.01 13.73 10.81
C ASN A 104 1.86 14.49 9.49
N THR A 105 2.58 14.06 8.46
CA THR A 105 2.60 14.70 7.15
C THR A 105 2.44 13.69 6.03
N GLU A 106 1.95 14.16 4.88
CA GLU A 106 1.85 13.33 3.68
C GLU A 106 3.23 12.82 3.22
N LYS A 107 4.28 13.65 3.35
CA LYS A 107 5.67 13.25 3.03
C LYS A 107 6.17 12.12 3.93
N GLU A 108 5.87 12.15 5.22
CA GLU A 108 6.19 11.07 6.15
C GLU A 108 5.52 9.75 5.72
N ALA A 109 4.23 9.81 5.37
CA ALA A 109 3.49 8.64 4.87
C ALA A 109 4.10 8.07 3.58
N VAL A 110 4.42 8.92 2.60
CA VAL A 110 5.09 8.51 1.36
C VAL A 110 6.47 7.90 1.65
N ASN A 111 7.26 8.50 2.52
CA ASN A 111 8.59 7.99 2.86
C ASN A 111 8.52 6.62 3.58
N ALA A 112 7.50 6.40 4.41
CA ALA A 112 7.23 5.10 5.02
C ALA A 112 6.81 4.05 3.98
N ALA A 113 5.89 4.41 3.07
CA ALA A 113 5.47 3.58 1.94
C ALA A 113 6.67 3.11 1.09
N LEU A 114 7.56 4.04 0.76
CA LEU A 114 8.79 3.76 0.00
C LEU A 114 9.74 2.81 0.75
N SER A 115 9.80 2.91 2.09
CA SER A 115 10.61 2.00 2.91
C SER A 115 10.04 0.59 2.88
N SER A 116 8.71 0.47 2.99
CA SER A 116 7.98 -0.79 2.85
C SER A 116 8.18 -1.45 1.48
N LEU A 117 8.09 -0.66 0.39
CA LEU A 117 8.34 -1.14 -0.97
C LEU A 117 9.79 -1.59 -1.17
N LYS A 118 10.76 -0.89 -0.58
CA LYS A 118 12.17 -1.27 -0.63
C LYS A 118 12.38 -2.65 0.00
N GLU A 119 11.84 -2.88 1.19
CA GLU A 119 11.94 -4.17 1.89
C GLU A 119 11.31 -5.30 1.09
N LYS A 120 10.12 -5.07 0.52
CA LYS A 120 9.42 -6.05 -0.33
C LYS A 120 10.21 -6.38 -1.59
N CYS A 121 10.72 -5.37 -2.31
CA CYS A 121 11.52 -5.58 -3.51
C CYS A 121 12.86 -6.26 -3.18
N GLN A 122 13.50 -5.89 -2.07
CA GLN A 122 14.76 -6.49 -1.64
C GLN A 122 14.58 -7.97 -1.31
N ARG A 123 13.50 -8.34 -0.64
CA ARG A 123 13.17 -9.74 -0.36
C ARG A 123 13.11 -10.59 -1.63
N VAL A 124 12.48 -10.09 -2.70
CA VAL A 124 12.43 -10.80 -4.00
C VAL A 124 13.83 -10.95 -4.60
N ILE A 125 14.67 -9.91 -4.51
CA ILE A 125 16.07 -9.99 -4.96
C ILE A 125 16.83 -11.06 -4.16
N ASP A 126 16.71 -11.05 -2.83
CA ASP A 126 17.39 -11.97 -1.94
C ASP A 126 16.95 -13.43 -2.21
N GLU A 127 15.66 -13.65 -2.44
CA GLU A 127 15.12 -14.97 -2.81
C GLU A 127 15.67 -15.49 -4.15
N ILE A 128 15.73 -14.63 -5.17
CA ILE A 128 16.32 -15.01 -6.47
C ILE A 128 17.80 -15.37 -6.30
N GLN A 129 18.54 -14.56 -5.54
CA GLN A 129 19.97 -14.78 -5.30
C GLN A 129 20.23 -16.04 -4.47
N PHE A 130 19.39 -16.31 -3.47
CA PHE A 130 19.49 -17.51 -2.63
C PHE A 130 19.17 -18.80 -3.40
N ARG A 131 18.15 -18.77 -4.26
CA ARG A 131 17.74 -19.93 -5.07
C ARG A 131 18.59 -20.16 -6.33
N GLY A 132 19.64 -19.36 -6.53
CA GLY A 132 20.49 -19.45 -7.73
C GLY A 132 19.81 -19.06 -9.05
N GLY A 133 18.59 -18.53 -9.00
CA GLY A 133 17.78 -18.22 -10.19
C GLY A 133 16.93 -19.37 -10.73
N ASP A 134 16.96 -20.56 -10.11
CA ASP A 134 16.23 -21.75 -10.54
C ASP A 134 14.91 -21.89 -9.77
N ILE A 135 13.80 -21.98 -10.50
CA ILE A 135 12.54 -22.49 -9.97
C ILE A 135 12.41 -23.91 -10.54
N TYR A 136 12.55 -24.93 -9.69
CA TYR A 136 12.08 -26.28 -10.01
C TYR A 136 10.56 -26.31 -9.88
N ASP A 137 9.84 -26.48 -11.00
CA ASP A 137 8.95 -27.64 -11.26
C ASP A 137 8.24 -27.43 -12.62
N ASP A 138 8.79 -28.01 -13.70
CA ASP A 138 8.00 -28.58 -14.80
C ASP A 138 8.91 -29.49 -15.62
N ASP A 139 8.36 -30.62 -16.06
CA ASP A 139 8.96 -31.75 -16.79
C ASP A 139 9.41 -31.35 -18.22
N SER A 140 10.13 -30.23 -18.33
CA SER A 140 10.57 -29.62 -19.59
C SER A 140 12.09 -29.49 -19.59
N ASN A 141 12.69 -30.03 -20.66
CA ASN A 141 14.13 -30.29 -20.80
C ASN A 141 15.03 -29.05 -20.97
N GLU A 142 14.74 -27.89 -20.38
CA GLU A 142 15.66 -26.74 -20.42
C GLU A 142 15.69 -25.94 -19.10
N PRO A 143 16.87 -25.76 -18.47
CA PRO A 143 17.01 -24.87 -17.32
C PRO A 143 16.98 -23.41 -17.77
N GLU A 144 15.79 -22.84 -17.96
CA GLU A 144 15.66 -21.40 -18.16
C GLU A 144 15.86 -20.67 -16.82
N ILE A 145 16.99 -19.99 -16.70
CA ILE A 145 17.35 -19.08 -15.60
C ILE A 145 16.43 -17.84 -15.65
N ARG A 146 15.14 -17.99 -15.36
CA ARG A 146 14.13 -16.92 -15.46
C ARG A 146 14.38 -15.82 -14.43
N GLY A 147 14.89 -16.17 -13.24
CA GLY A 147 15.17 -15.22 -12.15
C GLY A 147 16.30 -14.20 -12.46
N SER A 148 17.37 -14.63 -13.14
CA SER A 148 18.50 -13.72 -13.45
C SER A 148 18.13 -12.62 -14.43
N SER A 149 17.17 -12.87 -15.33
CA SER A 149 16.69 -11.88 -16.30
C SER A 149 15.89 -10.73 -15.66
N VAL A 150 15.29 -10.94 -14.49
CA VAL A 150 14.46 -9.93 -13.81
C VAL A 150 15.25 -9.08 -12.79
N LEU A 151 16.40 -9.57 -12.31
CA LEU A 151 17.27 -8.85 -11.37
C LEU A 151 17.62 -7.40 -11.78
N PRO A 152 17.96 -7.10 -13.05
CA PRO A 152 18.24 -5.72 -13.46
C PRO A 152 17.03 -4.79 -13.27
N ILE A 153 15.81 -5.31 -13.50
CA ILE A 153 14.56 -4.56 -13.38
C ILE A 153 14.24 -4.31 -11.90
N LEU A 154 14.44 -5.31 -11.03
CA LEU A 154 14.26 -5.15 -9.58
C LEU A 154 15.27 -4.14 -9.00
N LYS A 155 16.55 -4.22 -9.42
CA LYS A 155 17.57 -3.22 -9.04
C LYS A 155 17.23 -1.81 -9.53
N GLU A 156 16.49 -1.69 -10.63
CA GLU A 156 15.98 -0.40 -11.09
C GLU A 156 14.82 0.10 -10.23
N ALA A 157 13.90 -0.78 -9.82
CA ALA A 157 12.85 -0.44 -8.87
C ALA A 157 13.45 0.11 -7.58
N ILE A 158 14.48 -0.54 -7.01
CA ILE A 158 15.22 -0.04 -5.83
C ILE A 158 15.82 1.34 -6.06
N ARG A 159 16.46 1.58 -7.23
CA ARG A 159 17.01 2.90 -7.57
C ARG A 159 15.92 3.96 -7.68
N LYS A 160 14.76 3.62 -8.25
CA LYS A 160 13.61 4.53 -8.35
C LYS A 160 13.00 4.83 -6.99
N ILE A 161 12.85 3.83 -6.13
CA ILE A 161 12.43 4.01 -4.74
C ILE A 161 13.39 4.96 -4.01
N ALA A 162 14.70 4.77 -4.15
CA ALA A 162 15.70 5.65 -3.55
C ALA A 162 15.59 7.09 -4.06
N HIS A 163 15.42 7.28 -5.38
CA HIS A 163 15.17 8.60 -5.95
C HIS A 163 13.94 9.28 -5.36
N TYR A 164 12.81 8.56 -5.24
CA TYR A 164 11.61 9.12 -4.62
C TYR A 164 11.78 9.41 -3.13
N LYS A 165 12.61 8.65 -2.38
CA LYS A 165 12.90 8.98 -0.98
C LYS A 165 13.62 10.32 -0.84
N GLU A 166 14.46 10.69 -1.81
CA GLU A 166 15.07 12.02 -1.83
C GLU A 166 14.02 13.10 -2.14
N VAL A 167 13.18 12.89 -3.16
CA VAL A 167 12.11 13.85 -3.54
C VAL A 167 11.10 14.07 -2.41
N PHE A 168 10.71 13.00 -1.72
CA PHE A 168 9.74 13.02 -0.63
C PHE A 168 10.41 12.99 0.75
N ASN A 169 11.64 13.50 0.84
CA ASN A 169 12.35 13.54 2.12
C ASN A 169 11.61 14.45 3.11
N PRO A 170 11.08 13.93 4.23
CA PRO A 170 10.31 14.72 5.18
C PRO A 170 11.18 15.77 5.92
N ARG A 171 12.51 15.64 5.86
CA ARG A 171 13.47 16.60 6.45
C ARG A 171 13.93 17.65 5.46
N GLN A 172 13.60 17.53 4.17
CA GLN A 172 13.97 18.54 3.19
C GLN A 172 13.10 19.78 3.43
N LEU A 173 13.77 20.87 3.81
CA LEU A 173 13.15 22.18 3.91
C LEU A 173 12.62 22.56 2.52
N GLU A 174 11.33 22.86 2.42
CA GLU A 174 10.77 23.49 1.23
C GLU A 174 11.23 24.94 1.21
N LEU A 175 12.41 25.17 0.62
CA LEU A 175 12.80 26.50 0.19
C LEU A 175 11.91 26.83 -1.02
N PHE A 176 10.90 27.65 -0.74
CA PHE A 176 9.92 28.24 -1.65
C PHE A 176 8.74 27.33 -2.06
N ASN A 177 7.56 27.66 -1.52
CA ASN A 177 6.29 27.38 -2.19
C ASN A 177 6.28 28.22 -3.48
N LEU A 178 6.26 27.57 -4.64
CA LEU A 178 5.87 28.18 -5.91
C LEU A 178 4.42 27.83 -6.21
#